data_AF-A0A8C7WV58-F1
#
_entry.id   AF-A0A8C7WV58-F1
#
_cell.length_a   1.000
_cell.length_b   1.000
_cell.length_c   1.000
_cell.angle_alpha   90.00
_cell.angle_beta   90.00
_cell.angle_gamma   90.00
#
_symmetry.space_group_name_H-M   'P 1'
#
loop_
_entity.id
_entity.type
_entity.pdbx_description
1 polymer ?
#
loop_
_entity_poly.entity_id
_entity_poly.type
_entity_poly.pdbx_seq_one_letter_code
_entity_poly.pdbx_strand_id
1 'polypeptide(L)'
;MVTPLKLRRLHGLFCVYKPLGVHWKLVRDTIETNLLKGNVAPPPALPHKVRFLAEPTGEAGAAASLSAAPVPVLSHHPLVTGPEFQHIRVGVGHRLDAASSGVLGMTSHLILR
;
A
#
# COMPACT_ATOMS: atom_id res chain seq x y z
N MET A 1 4.90 -14.81 18.82
CA MET A 1 4.50 -13.41 19.01
C MET A 1 4.04 -12.89 17.66
N VAL A 2 2.72 -12.90 17.40
CA VAL A 2 2.15 -12.53 16.10
C VAL A 2 2.14 -11.02 16.02
N THR A 3 2.91 -10.41 15.12
CA THR A 3 2.76 -9.00 14.75
C THR A 3 1.54 -8.87 13.85
N PRO A 4 0.45 -8.20 14.27
CA PRO A 4 -0.63 -7.90 13.35
C PRO A 4 -0.23 -6.63 12.58
N LEU A 5 0.54 -6.76 11.49
CA LEU A 5 0.54 -5.69 10.48
C LEU A 5 -0.75 -5.81 9.69
N LYS A 6 -1.84 -5.29 10.25
CA LYS A 6 -3.18 -5.37 9.68
C LYS A 6 -3.80 -3.98 9.53
N LEU A 7 -3.12 -3.07 8.83
CA LEU A 7 -3.83 -1.97 8.15
C LEU A 7 -4.26 -2.44 6.76
N ARG A 8 -5.08 -3.50 6.71
CA ARG A 8 -5.55 -4.11 5.46
C ARG A 8 -6.70 -3.37 4.79
N ARG A 9 -7.12 -2.22 5.32
CA ARG A 9 -8.03 -1.27 4.68
C ARG A 9 -7.78 0.09 5.33
N LEU A 10 -7.28 1.06 4.58
CA LEU A 10 -7.34 2.46 5.01
C LEU A 10 -8.80 2.90 4.88
N HIS A 11 -9.57 2.67 5.94
CA HIS A 11 -10.86 3.30 6.18
C HIS A 11 -10.61 4.51 7.08
N GLY A 12 -10.65 5.70 6.49
CA GLY A 12 -10.47 6.94 7.23
C GLY A 12 -11.67 7.85 7.08
N LEU A 13 -12.10 8.49 8.16
CA LEU A 13 -12.99 9.65 8.12
C LEU A 13 -12.13 10.89 8.38
N PHE A 14 -12.25 11.89 7.53
CA PHE A 14 -11.55 13.15 7.73
C PHE A 14 -12.42 14.32 7.27
N CYS A 15 -12.12 15.49 7.82
CA CYS A 15 -12.83 16.73 7.53
C CYS A 15 -11.91 17.68 6.77
N VAL A 16 -12.40 18.25 5.67
CA VAL A 16 -11.66 19.23 4.88
C VAL A 16 -12.46 20.50 4.78
N TYR A 17 -11.79 21.64 4.92
CA TYR A 17 -12.41 22.92 4.66
C TYR A 17 -12.49 23.18 3.15
N LYS A 18 -13.71 23.38 2.63
CA LYS A 18 -13.99 23.77 1.26
C LYS A 18 -14.10 25.30 1.18
N PRO A 19 -13.25 25.96 0.38
CA PRO A 19 -13.34 27.39 0.15
C PRO A 19 -14.54 27.77 -0.74
N LEU A 20 -14.91 29.05 -0.70
CA LEU A 20 -15.92 29.66 -1.56
C LEU A 20 -15.49 29.58 -3.04
N GLY A 21 -16.44 29.39 -3.96
CA GLY A 21 -16.18 29.35 -5.40
C GLY A 21 -15.64 28.00 -5.92
N VAL A 22 -15.22 27.10 -5.03
CA VAL A 22 -14.69 25.78 -5.42
C VAL A 22 -15.76 24.71 -5.29
N HIS A 23 -16.11 23.99 -6.35
CA HIS A 23 -17.09 22.89 -6.27
C HIS A 23 -16.55 21.72 -5.41
N TRP A 24 -17.40 21.08 -4.57
CA TRP A 24 -17.02 19.92 -3.75
C TRP A 24 -16.28 18.81 -4.52
N LYS A 25 -16.62 18.62 -5.80
CA LYS A 25 -16.04 17.60 -6.65
C LYS A 25 -14.54 17.84 -6.88
N LEU A 26 -14.14 19.09 -7.11
CA LEU A 26 -12.73 19.44 -7.28
C LEU A 26 -11.92 19.15 -6.00
N VAL A 27 -12.49 19.44 -4.83
CA VAL A 27 -11.85 19.15 -3.53
C VAL A 27 -11.63 17.64 -3.39
N ARG A 28 -12.68 16.83 -3.62
CA ARG A 28 -12.59 15.37 -3.58
C ARG A 28 -11.53 14.84 -4.56
N ASP A 29 -11.60 15.25 -5.82
CA ASP A 29 -10.71 14.75 -6.88
C ASP A 29 -9.24 15.10 -6.60
N THR A 30 -9.00 16.29 -6.02
CA THR A 30 -7.67 16.73 -5.57
C THR A 30 -7.15 15.84 -4.44
N ILE A 31 -8.01 15.48 -3.49
CA ILE A 31 -7.63 14.63 -2.35
C ILE A 31 -7.36 13.20 -2.82
N GLU A 32 -8.23 12.62 -3.65
CA GLU A 32 -8.03 11.29 -4.25
C GLU A 32 -6.69 11.20 -4.98
N THR A 33 -6.34 12.25 -5.75
CA THR A 33 -5.11 12.28 -6.54
C THR A 33 -3.84 12.46 -5.69
N ASN A 34 -3.91 13.21 -4.59
CA ASN A 34 -2.72 13.57 -3.81
C ASN A 34 -2.48 12.64 -2.62
N LEU A 35 -3.50 11.99 -2.05
CA LEU A 35 -3.33 11.08 -0.92
C LEU A 35 -2.37 9.91 -1.24
N LEU A 36 -2.41 9.40 -2.48
CA LEU A 36 -1.51 8.31 -2.90
C LEU A 36 -0.06 8.77 -3.11
N LYS A 37 0.15 10.02 -3.54
CA LYS A 37 1.50 10.55 -3.79
C LYS A 37 2.33 10.68 -2.52
N GLY A 38 1.67 10.92 -1.37
CA GLY A 38 2.32 11.10 -0.08
C GLY A 38 2.66 9.80 0.66
N ASN A 39 2.20 8.64 0.18
CA ASN A 39 2.39 7.36 0.87
C ASN A 39 3.78 6.75 0.58
N VAL A 40 4.83 7.48 0.95
CA VAL A 40 6.24 7.04 0.91
C VAL A 40 6.61 6.35 2.23
N ALA A 41 5.75 5.44 2.69
CA ALA A 41 6.12 4.58 3.81
C ALA A 41 7.24 3.63 3.33
N PRO A 42 8.29 3.38 4.14
CA PRO A 42 9.32 2.40 3.80
C PRO A 42 8.66 1.04 3.50
N PRO A 43 9.06 0.34 2.43
CA PRO A 43 8.51 -0.98 2.13
C PRO A 43 8.71 -1.93 3.32
N PRO A 44 7.72 -2.78 3.63
CA PRO A 44 7.90 -3.81 4.64
C PRO A 44 9.04 -4.76 4.27
N ALA A 45 9.72 -5.31 5.27
CA ALA A 45 10.81 -6.25 5.06
C ALA A 45 10.37 -7.46 4.21
N LEU A 46 11.22 -7.89 3.28
CA LEU A 46 10.91 -9.00 2.38
C LEU A 46 10.73 -10.31 3.17
N PRO A 47 9.68 -11.10 2.90
CA PRO A 47 9.54 -12.41 3.49
C PRO A 47 10.67 -13.32 3.01
N HIS A 48 11.21 -14.16 3.91
CA HIS A 48 12.23 -15.15 3.59
C HIS A 48 11.61 -16.54 3.55
N LYS A 49 12.01 -17.37 2.59
CA LYS A 49 11.64 -18.78 2.49
C LYS A 49 12.90 -19.64 2.59
N VAL A 50 12.85 -20.67 3.43
CA VAL A 50 13.93 -21.65 3.52
C VAL A 50 13.97 -22.45 2.23
N ARG A 51 15.14 -22.46 1.57
CA ARG A 51 15.42 -23.32 0.42
C ARG A 51 16.62 -24.19 0.73
N PHE A 52 16.55 -25.44 0.32
CA PHE A 52 17.67 -26.35 0.40
C PHE A 52 18.54 -26.15 -0.85
N LEU A 53 19.73 -25.59 -0.66
CA LEU A 53 20.71 -25.36 -1.72
C LEU A 53 21.71 -26.51 -1.71
N ALA A 54 22.07 -27.01 -2.89
CA ALA A 54 23.15 -27.98 -3.01
C ALA A 54 24.48 -27.27 -2.75
N GLU A 55 25.30 -27.80 -1.85
CA GLU A 55 26.68 -27.35 -1.67
C GLU A 55 27.46 -27.66 -2.95
N PRO A 56 28.27 -26.71 -3.48
CA PRO A 56 29.14 -26.98 -4.61
C PRO A 56 30.22 -27.98 -4.20
N THR A 57 29.94 -29.26 -4.36
CA THR A 57 30.91 -30.33 -4.11
C THR A 57 31.69 -30.55 -5.40
N GLY A 58 32.99 -30.24 -5.36
CA GLY A 58 33.89 -30.26 -6.51
C GLY A 58 34.23 -31.63 -7.09
N GLU A 59 33.57 -32.71 -6.67
CA GLU A 59 33.90 -34.07 -7.12
C GLU A 59 32.65 -34.89 -7.45
N ALA A 60 32.63 -35.36 -8.69
CA ALA A 60 31.62 -36.22 -9.26
C ALA A 60 31.57 -37.55 -8.50
N GLY A 61 30.57 -37.72 -7.61
CA GLY A 61 30.25 -39.03 -7.03
C GLY A 61 29.72 -39.03 -5.59
N ALA A 62 29.82 -37.93 -4.84
CA ALA A 62 29.30 -37.87 -3.47
C ALA A 62 27.85 -37.36 -3.42
N ALA A 63 27.02 -37.99 -2.57
CA ALA A 63 25.63 -37.62 -2.35
C ALA A 63 25.53 -36.12 -2.04
N ALA A 64 24.78 -35.37 -2.85
CA ALA A 64 24.66 -33.93 -2.76
C ALA A 64 24.19 -33.52 -1.35
N SER A 65 25.06 -32.90 -0.57
CA SER A 65 24.70 -32.32 0.72
C SER A 65 23.81 -31.10 0.47
N LEU A 66 22.60 -31.14 1.03
CA LEU A 66 21.63 -30.06 0.94
C LEU A 66 21.73 -29.18 2.19
N SER A 67 22.11 -27.92 2.02
CA SER A 67 22.17 -26.93 3.08
C SER A 67 20.92 -26.06 3.09
N ALA A 68 20.28 -25.91 4.25
CA ALA A 68 19.10 -25.07 4.40
C ALA A 68 19.50 -23.59 4.53
N ALA A 69 19.16 -22.77 3.55
CA ALA A 69 19.45 -21.34 3.54
C ALA A 69 18.16 -20.50 3.53
N PRO A 70 18.06 -19.42 4.32
CA PRO A 70 16.98 -18.45 4.19
C PRO A 70 17.19 -17.61 2.92
N VAL A 71 16.25 -17.69 1.97
CA VAL A 71 16.32 -16.93 0.71
C VAL A 71 15.17 -15.93 0.65
N PRO A 72 15.42 -14.64 0.35
CA PRO A 72 14.36 -13.64 0.23
C PRO A 72 13.44 -13.97 -0.94
N VAL A 73 12.13 -13.82 -0.73
CA VAL A 73 11.12 -14.05 -1.77
C VAL A 73 10.96 -12.79 -2.61
N LEU A 74 11.77 -12.69 -3.66
CA LEU A 74 11.82 -11.52 -4.55
C LEU A 74 10.51 -11.24 -5.31
N SER A 75 9.61 -12.22 -5.43
CA SER A 75 8.30 -12.01 -6.05
C SER A 75 7.41 -11.03 -5.26
N HIS A 76 7.71 -10.79 -3.98
CA HIS A 76 7.06 -9.78 -3.15
C HIS A 76 7.82 -8.44 -3.11
N HIS A 77 8.89 -8.29 -3.89
CA HIS A 77 9.66 -7.07 -3.91
C HIS A 77 8.89 -5.94 -4.61
N PRO A 78 8.88 -4.69 -4.09
CA PRO A 78 8.15 -3.57 -4.69
C PRO A 78 8.51 -3.30 -6.17
N LEU A 79 9.77 -3.50 -6.56
CA LEU A 79 10.20 -3.38 -7.96
C LEU A 79 9.59 -4.44 -8.89
N VAL A 80 9.09 -5.55 -8.34
CA VAL A 80 8.48 -6.65 -9.09
C VAL A 80 6.96 -6.58 -9.00
N THR A 81 6.40 -6.41 -7.80
CA THR A 81 4.96 -6.38 -7.56
C THR A 81 4.31 -5.03 -7.89
N GLY A 82 5.10 -3.94 -7.89
CA GLY A 82 4.61 -2.57 -7.94
C GLY A 82 4.08 -2.08 -6.57
N PRO A 83 3.53 -0.86 -6.52
CA PRO A 83 2.98 -0.29 -5.29
C PRO A 83 1.79 -1.09 -4.76
N GLU A 84 1.69 -1.24 -3.44
CA GLU A 84 0.62 -2.00 -2.78
C GLU A 84 -0.78 -1.41 -3.04
N PHE A 85 -0.86 -0.09 -3.27
CA PHE A 85 -2.11 0.62 -3.51
C PHE A 85 -2.02 1.44 -4.79
N GLN A 86 -3.04 1.30 -5.64
CA GLN A 86 -3.11 2.02 -6.91
C GLN A 86 -4.21 3.07 -6.94
N HIS A 87 -5.27 2.86 -6.16
CA HIS A 87 -6.44 3.73 -6.13
C HIS A 87 -6.98 3.88 -4.71
N ILE A 88 -7.30 5.12 -4.33
CA ILE A 88 -8.12 5.46 -3.17
C ILE A 88 -9.43 6.02 -3.71
N ARG A 89 -10.56 5.53 -3.21
CA ARG A 89 -11.85 6.20 -3.42
C ARG A 89 -12.17 7.06 -2.20
N VAL A 90 -12.63 8.29 -2.44
CA VAL A 90 -13.08 9.22 -1.41
C VAL A 90 -14.58 9.48 -1.59
N GLY A 91 -15.35 9.04 -0.61
CA GLY A 91 -16.75 9.42 -0.45
C GLY A 91 -16.86 10.82 0.17
N VAL A 92 -17.92 11.54 -0.19
CA VAL A 92 -18.27 12.85 0.38
C VAL A 92 -19.64 12.71 1.02
N GLY A 93 -19.77 13.14 2.27
CA GLY A 93 -21.04 13.10 3.00
C GLY A 93 -22.02 14.14 2.44
N HIS A 94 -21.88 15.39 2.86
CA HIS A 94 -22.72 16.48 2.37
C HIS A 94 -22.05 17.23 1.21
N ARG A 95 -22.80 17.45 0.12
CA ARG A 95 -22.29 18.08 -1.10
C ARG A 95 -22.55 19.58 -1.07
N LEU A 96 -21.55 20.35 -0.64
CA LEU A 96 -21.60 21.81 -0.71
C LEU A 96 -21.45 22.29 -2.15
N ASP A 97 -22.36 23.16 -2.58
CA ASP A 97 -22.33 23.78 -3.91
C ASP A 97 -21.15 24.76 -4.06
N ALA A 98 -20.96 25.31 -5.25
CA ALA A 98 -19.84 26.22 -5.50
C ALA A 98 -19.90 27.48 -4.63
N ALA A 99 -21.11 28.00 -4.34
CA ALA A 99 -21.32 29.22 -3.58
C ALA A 99 -21.30 29.04 -2.05
N SER A 100 -21.28 27.81 -1.51
CA SER A 100 -21.15 27.58 -0.07
C SER A 100 -19.71 27.31 0.35
N SER A 101 -19.24 27.89 1.44
CA SER A 101 -17.97 27.50 2.10
C SER A 101 -18.24 26.71 3.37
N GLY A 102 -17.33 25.84 3.79
CA GLY A 102 -17.47 25.16 5.08
C GLY A 102 -16.75 23.83 5.16
N VAL A 103 -17.07 23.06 6.21
CA VAL A 103 -16.47 21.74 6.46
C VAL A 103 -17.17 20.68 5.61
N LEU A 104 -16.38 19.93 4.83
CA LEU A 104 -16.80 18.71 4.14
C LEU A 104 -16.33 17.49 4.92
N GLY A 105 -17.28 16.66 5.36
CA GLY A 105 -16.97 15.33 5.86
C GLY A 105 -16.70 14.37 4.70
N MET A 106 -15.57 13.67 4.74
CA MET A 106 -15.12 12.75 3.69
C MET A 106 -14.72 11.40 4.26
N THR A 107 -15.05 10.34 3.55
CA THR A 107 -14.67 8.96 3.87
C THR A 107 -13.69 8.45 2.84
N SER A 108 -12.63 7.77 3.25
CA SER A 108 -11.68 7.12 2.33
C SER A 108 -11.83 5.61 2.42
N HIS A 109 -11.69 4.97 1.26
CA HIS A 109 -11.60 3.53 1.14
C HIS A 109 -10.47 3.18 0.17
N LEU A 110 -9.43 2.55 0.68
CA LEU A 110 -8.35 1.99 -0.14
C LEU A 110 -8.86 0.77 -0.89
N ILE A 111 -8.54 0.68 -2.18
CA ILE A 111 -8.81 -0.52 -2.95
C ILE A 111 -7.49 -1.24 -3.11
N LEU A 112 -7.40 -2.39 -2.44
CA LEU A 112 -6.33 -3.34 -2.64
C LEU A 112 -6.41 -3.90 -4.05
N ARG A 113 -5.24 -4.18 -4.65
CA ARG A 113 -5.16 -5.17 -5.71
C ARG A 113 -5.54 -6.55 -5.21
#